data_AF-A0A7W6P349-F1
#
_entry.id   AF-A0A7W6P349-F1
#
_cell.length_a   1.000
_cell.length_b   1.000
_cell.length_c   1.000
_cell.angle_alpha   90.00
_cell.angle_beta   90.00
_cell.angle_gamma   90.00
#
_symmetry.space_group_name_H-M   'P 1'
#
loop_
_entity.id
_entity.type
_entity.pdbx_description
1 polymer ?
#
loop_
_entity_poly.entity_id
_entity_poly.type
_entity_poly.pdbx_seq_one_letter_code
_entity_poly.pdbx_strand_id
1 'polypeptide(L)'
;MLSITHLWCSYDNDDPPVILPPDNAFLVVLYLCDAEHRDIWPDRPPGALKLYPKGSICLIDLQQGAGIAIQGGFEVLVFHIPYEHLAELADEAGEPRVEDLTVCRGIEDRTVRDIGAALMPLFDMADDVRDRLLVHVALAFNAHIAQRYGRPRYQH
;
A
#
# COMPACT_ATOMS: atom_id res chain seq x y z
N MET A 1 0.34 -13.45 -5.25
CA MET A 1 -0.62 -12.63 -6.02
C MET A 1 -0.97 -11.34 -5.26
N LEU A 2 -1.12 -10.21 -5.97
CA LEU A 2 -1.63 -8.95 -5.42
C LEU A 2 -2.98 -9.12 -4.70
N SER A 3 -3.14 -8.49 -3.54
CA SER A 3 -4.43 -8.36 -2.85
C SER A 3 -4.75 -6.91 -2.53
N ILE A 4 -6.05 -6.57 -2.54
CA ILE A 4 -6.55 -5.20 -2.34
C ILE A 4 -7.67 -5.25 -1.32
N THR A 5 -7.55 -4.45 -0.26
CA THR A 5 -8.51 -4.41 0.85
C THR A 5 -8.92 -2.98 1.14
N HIS A 6 -10.23 -2.73 1.26
CA HIS A 6 -10.76 -1.49 1.83
C HIS A 6 -10.94 -1.67 3.34
N LEU A 7 -10.36 -0.76 4.11
CA LEU A 7 -10.41 -0.78 5.57
C LEU A 7 -10.95 0.55 6.08
N TRP A 8 -11.83 0.47 7.05
CA TRP A 8 -12.31 1.62 7.79
C TRP A 8 -12.36 1.31 9.28
N CYS A 9 -11.67 2.13 10.07
CA CYS A 9 -11.62 2.05 11.52
C CYS A 9 -11.62 3.45 12.13
N SER A 10 -12.03 3.55 13.40
CA SER A 10 -11.89 4.74 14.22
C SER A 10 -11.10 4.34 15.47
N TYR A 11 -10.06 5.10 15.79
CA TYR A 11 -9.15 4.84 16.90
C TYR A 11 -9.25 5.93 17.97
N ASP A 12 -9.31 5.50 19.23
CA ASP A 12 -9.13 6.37 20.39
C ASP A 12 -7.63 6.48 20.74
N ASN A 13 -7.26 7.49 21.55
CA ASN A 13 -5.84 7.76 21.88
C ASN A 13 -5.12 6.62 22.62
N ASP A 14 -5.88 5.75 23.30
CA ASP A 14 -5.35 4.64 24.10
C ASP A 14 -5.40 3.29 23.36
N ASP A 15 -5.87 3.28 22.11
CA ASP A 15 -5.93 2.04 21.34
C ASP A 15 -4.53 1.47 21.07
N PRO A 16 -4.40 0.14 21.07
CA PRO A 16 -3.11 -0.50 20.80
C PRO A 16 -2.63 -0.18 19.38
N PRO A 17 -1.31 -0.10 19.17
CA PRO A 17 -0.77 0.09 17.83
C PRO A 17 -1.15 -1.08 16.92
N VAL A 18 -1.38 -0.75 15.65
CA VAL A 18 -1.53 -1.76 14.59
C VAL A 18 -0.16 -2.33 14.27
N ILE A 19 0.00 -3.64 14.46
CA ILE A 19 1.23 -4.38 14.16
C ILE A 19 1.00 -5.27 12.96
N LEU A 20 1.79 -5.04 11.91
CA LEU A 20 1.89 -5.87 10.73
C LEU A 20 3.08 -6.82 10.91
N PRO A 21 2.86 -8.15 10.87
CA PRO A 21 3.95 -9.10 11.00
C PRO A 21 4.94 -8.98 9.83
N PRO A 22 6.18 -9.46 10.00
CA PRO A 22 7.11 -9.62 8.88
C PRO A 22 6.51 -10.44 7.75
N ASP A 23 6.68 -9.95 6.51
CA ASP A 23 6.15 -10.54 5.30
C ASP A 23 7.01 -10.19 4.07
N ASN A 24 7.13 -11.09 3.10
CA ASN A 24 7.89 -10.88 1.87
C ASN A 24 7.04 -10.11 0.83
N ALA A 25 6.65 -8.90 1.20
CA ALA A 25 5.77 -8.06 0.42
C ALA A 25 6.02 -6.57 0.63
N PHE A 26 5.61 -5.77 -0.34
CA PHE A 26 5.39 -4.34 -0.15
C PHE A 26 3.92 -4.08 0.19
N LEU A 27 3.68 -3.04 0.98
CA LEU A 27 2.35 -2.52 1.25
C LEU A 27 2.24 -1.10 0.71
N VAL A 28 1.27 -0.86 -0.16
CA VAL A 28 0.84 0.50 -0.52
C VAL A 28 -0.45 0.81 0.22
N VAL A 29 -0.46 1.91 0.97
CA VAL A 29 -1.63 2.41 1.69
C VAL A 29 -2.04 3.72 1.05
N LEU A 30 -3.23 3.76 0.46
CA LEU A 30 -3.86 4.98 -0.05
C LEU A 30 -4.87 5.49 0.98
N TYR A 31 -4.68 6.73 1.45
CA TYR A 31 -5.58 7.35 2.42
C TYR A 31 -6.86 7.88 1.74
N LEU A 32 -8.03 7.43 2.18
CA LEU A 32 -9.34 7.88 1.68
C LEU A 32 -9.94 9.02 2.52
N CYS A 33 -9.40 9.23 3.72
CA CYS A 33 -9.61 10.39 4.58
C CYS A 33 -8.27 10.96 5.04
N ASP A 34 -8.27 12.15 5.65
CA ASP A 34 -7.11 12.62 6.40
C ASP A 34 -6.89 11.69 7.60
N ALA A 35 -5.65 11.23 7.80
CA ALA A 35 -5.32 10.28 8.87
C ALA A 35 -4.08 10.75 9.62
N GLU A 36 -4.12 10.69 10.95
CA GLU A 36 -2.96 10.98 11.79
C GLU A 36 -2.39 9.68 12.36
N HIS A 37 -1.12 9.41 12.08
CA HIS A 37 -0.43 8.27 12.69
C HIS A 37 1.07 8.51 12.80
N ARG A 38 1.71 7.66 13.60
CA ARG A 38 3.16 7.61 13.76
C ARG A 38 3.64 6.18 13.65
N ASP A 39 4.83 6.02 13.09
CA ASP A 39 5.51 4.73 13.08
C ASP A 39 5.93 4.31 14.49
N ILE A 40 5.78 3.02 14.75
CA ILE A 40 6.20 2.33 15.96
C ILE A 40 7.30 1.35 15.58
N TRP A 41 8.37 1.34 16.38
CA TRP A 41 9.48 0.41 16.21
C TRP A 41 9.73 -0.31 17.53
N PRO A 42 10.16 -1.58 17.47
CA PRO A 42 10.48 -2.35 18.68
C PRO A 42 11.69 -1.77 19.42
N ASP A 43 12.69 -1.29 18.68
CA ASP A 43 14.01 -0.97 19.24
C ASP A 43 14.33 0.53 19.34
N ARG A 44 13.35 1.40 19.04
CA ARG A 44 13.54 2.86 19.14
C ARG A 44 12.25 3.58 19.51
N PRO A 45 12.35 4.83 20.03
CA PRO A 45 11.17 5.63 20.35
C PRO A 45 10.24 5.79 19.14
N PRO A 46 8.91 5.90 19.37
CA PRO A 46 7.94 6.19 18.33
C PRO A 46 8.32 7.40 17.48
N GLY A 47 7.91 7.37 16.22
CA GLY A 47 8.07 8.50 15.32
C GLY A 47 7.25 9.70 15.77
N ALA A 48 7.48 10.84 15.13
CA ALA A 48 6.58 11.98 15.26
C ALA A 48 5.19 11.59 14.72
N LEU A 49 4.14 12.06 15.40
CA LEU A 49 2.79 12.06 14.84
C LEU A 49 2.77 12.93 13.59
N LYS A 50 2.23 12.38 12.51
CA LYS A 50 2.13 13.05 11.22
C LYS A 50 0.72 12.95 10.68
N LEU A 51 0.28 14.02 10.04
CA LEU A 51 -0.92 14.04 9.21
C LEU A 51 -0.59 13.49 7.82
N TYR A 52 -1.39 12.54 7.36
CA TYR A 52 -1.37 11.96 6.04
C TYR A 52 -2.64 12.43 5.32
N PRO A 53 -2.53 13.38 4.37
CA PRO A 53 -3.69 13.93 3.70
C PRO A 53 -4.42 12.86 2.87
N LYS A 54 -5.74 13.01 2.73
CA LYS A 54 -6.55 12.25 1.79
C LYS A 54 -5.91 12.25 0.40
N GLY A 55 -5.82 11.08 -0.21
CA GLY A 55 -5.25 10.86 -1.53
C GLY A 55 -3.72 10.78 -1.57
N SER A 56 -3.04 10.94 -0.42
CA SER A 56 -1.62 10.61 -0.30
C SER A 56 -1.42 9.11 -0.14
N ILE A 57 -0.19 8.64 -0.33
CA ILE A 57 0.18 7.23 -0.17
C ILE A 57 1.35 7.04 0.78
N CYS A 58 1.38 5.88 1.44
CA CYS A 58 2.59 5.28 1.96
C CYS A 58 2.92 4.04 1.14
N LEU A 59 4.20 3.83 0.84
CA LEU A 59 4.74 2.58 0.30
C LEU A 59 5.79 2.09 1.30
N ILE A 60 5.59 0.91 1.85
CA ILE A 60 6.49 0.32 2.85
C ILE A 60 6.88 -1.10 2.46
N ASP A 61 8.09 -1.47 2.86
CA ASP A 61 8.59 -2.83 2.83
C ASP A 61 8.16 -3.54 4.13
N LEU A 62 7.55 -4.72 4.02
CA LEU A 62 7.10 -5.52 5.16
C LEU A 62 8.08 -6.62 5.57
N GLN A 63 9.28 -6.73 4.98
CA GLN A 63 10.26 -7.79 5.26
C GLN A 63 10.60 -7.91 6.76
N GLN A 64 10.59 -6.78 7.48
CA GLN A 64 10.81 -6.72 8.93
C GLN A 64 9.53 -6.44 9.74
N GLY A 65 8.38 -6.42 9.08
CA GLY A 65 7.11 -5.98 9.63
C GLY A 65 7.04 -4.46 9.77
N ALA A 66 5.91 -3.98 10.26
CA ALA A 66 5.69 -2.56 10.51
C ALA A 66 4.72 -2.34 11.67
N GLY A 67 4.85 -1.22 12.37
CA GLY A 67 3.92 -0.82 13.41
C GLY A 67 3.49 0.63 13.23
N ILE A 68 2.21 0.92 13.43
CA ILE A 68 1.70 2.30 13.46
C ILE A 68 0.74 2.50 14.64
N ALA A 69 0.82 3.66 15.28
CA ALA A 69 -0.20 4.13 16.21
C ALA A 69 -1.02 5.22 15.52
N ILE A 70 -2.33 5.01 15.43
CA ILE A 70 -3.28 5.84 14.68
C ILE A 70 -4.11 6.67 15.67
N GLN A 71 -4.49 7.88 15.28
CA GLN A 71 -5.38 8.75 16.05
C GLN A 71 -6.57 9.16 15.19
N GLY A 72 -7.79 8.87 15.66
CA GLY A 72 -9.03 9.24 15.00
C GLY A 72 -9.40 8.35 13.81
N GLY A 73 -9.99 8.95 12.78
CA GLY A 73 -10.51 8.24 11.62
C GLY A 73 -9.42 7.70 10.71
N PHE A 74 -9.58 6.44 10.29
CA PHE A 74 -8.66 5.76 9.39
C PHE A 74 -9.43 5.00 8.33
N GLU A 75 -9.51 5.57 7.13
CA GLU A 75 -10.09 4.94 5.96
C GLU A 75 -9.04 4.82 4.86
N VAL A 76 -8.76 3.60 4.40
CA VAL A 76 -7.67 3.33 3.46
C VAL A 76 -8.02 2.23 2.45
N LEU A 77 -7.40 2.31 1.27
CA LEU A 77 -7.17 1.15 0.42
C LEU A 77 -5.77 0.63 0.66
N VAL A 78 -5.66 -0.67 0.91
CA VAL A 78 -4.40 -1.36 1.14
C VAL A 78 -4.14 -2.30 -0.02
N PHE A 79 -3.01 -2.11 -0.69
CA PHE A 79 -2.50 -2.99 -1.72
C PHE A 79 -1.33 -3.77 -1.13
N HIS A 80 -1.47 -5.08 -1.04
CA HIS A 80 -0.40 -5.98 -0.62
C HIS A 80 0.20 -6.63 -1.85
N ILE A 81 1.49 -6.41 -2.06
CA ILE A 81 2.23 -6.78 -3.27
C ILE A 81 3.35 -7.75 -2.86
N PRO A 82 3.14 -9.08 -3.00
CA PRO A 82 4.20 -10.06 -2.76
C PRO A 82 5.41 -9.81 -3.65
N TYR A 83 6.62 -10.08 -3.16
CA TYR A 83 7.84 -9.94 -3.97
C TYR A 83 7.84 -10.81 -5.22
N GLU A 84 7.31 -12.03 -5.10
CA GLU A 84 7.11 -12.95 -6.22
C GLU A 84 6.23 -12.34 -7.32
N HIS A 85 5.20 -11.57 -6.94
CA HIS A 85 4.27 -10.94 -7.89
C HIS A 85 4.97 -9.88 -8.75
N LEU A 86 5.91 -9.11 -8.17
CA LEU A 86 6.71 -8.15 -8.94
C LEU A 86 7.65 -8.83 -9.94
N ALA A 87 8.24 -9.96 -9.55
CA ALA A 87 9.12 -10.73 -10.42
C ALA A 87 8.35 -11.33 -11.61
N GLU A 88 7.17 -11.91 -11.35
CA GLU A 88 6.29 -12.48 -12.38
C GLU A 88 5.85 -11.42 -13.40
N LEU A 89 5.45 -10.24 -12.94
CA LEU A 89 5.04 -9.13 -13.82
C LEU A 89 6.15 -8.70 -14.79
N ALA A 90 7.39 -8.65 -14.32
CA ALA A 90 8.51 -8.28 -15.17
C ALA A 90 8.81 -9.37 -16.21
N ASP A 91 8.75 -10.64 -15.80
CA ASP A 91 8.94 -11.78 -16.70
C ASP A 91 7.85 -11.82 -17.79
N GLU A 92 6.58 -11.57 -17.44
CA GLU A 92 5.46 -11.52 -18.39
C GLU A 92 5.55 -10.33 -19.36
N ALA A 93 6.00 -9.18 -18.88
CA ALA A 93 6.15 -7.98 -19.70
C ALA A 93 7.40 -8.01 -20.61
N GLY A 94 8.34 -8.93 -20.36
CA GLY A 94 9.65 -8.92 -21.02
C GLY A 94 10.51 -7.70 -20.64
N GLU A 95 10.22 -7.10 -19.49
CA GLU A 95 10.88 -5.90 -18.96
C GLU A 95 11.95 -6.29 -17.93
N PRO A 96 12.90 -5.41 -17.61
CA PRO A 96 13.85 -5.65 -16.53
C PRO A 96 13.13 -5.95 -15.21
N ARG A 97 13.59 -6.97 -14.49
CA ARG A 97 13.03 -7.34 -13.19
C ARG A 97 13.09 -6.16 -12.21
N VAL A 98 11.93 -5.80 -11.69
CA VAL A 98 11.82 -4.87 -10.55
C VAL A 98 12.04 -5.70 -9.29
N GLU A 99 13.21 -5.55 -8.72
CA GLU A 99 13.63 -6.38 -7.59
C GLU A 99 13.42 -5.67 -6.24
N ASP A 100 13.16 -4.37 -6.26
CA ASP A 100 12.91 -3.52 -5.09
C ASP A 100 12.01 -2.31 -5.46
N LEU A 101 11.34 -1.73 -4.46
CA LEU A 101 10.51 -0.53 -4.59
C LEU A 101 11.01 0.59 -3.66
N THR A 102 11.01 1.82 -4.17
CA THR A 102 11.33 3.00 -3.37
C THR A 102 10.22 3.25 -2.35
N VAL A 103 10.51 2.97 -1.07
CA VAL A 103 9.59 3.26 0.04
C VAL A 103 9.36 4.76 0.24
N CYS A 104 8.17 5.13 0.66
CA CYS A 104 7.77 6.53 0.86
C CYS A 104 6.66 6.66 1.91
N ARG A 105 6.50 7.87 2.46
CA ARG A 105 5.49 8.18 3.49
C ARG A 105 4.77 9.48 3.16
N GLY A 106 3.45 9.42 3.02
CA GLY A 106 2.58 10.59 2.87
C GLY A 106 2.83 11.44 1.62
N ILE A 107 3.22 10.82 0.52
CA ILE A 107 3.45 11.53 -0.75
C ILE A 107 2.20 11.55 -1.61
N GLU A 108 2.03 12.59 -2.45
CA GLU A 108 0.97 12.58 -3.46
C GLU A 108 1.34 11.64 -4.61
N ASP A 109 0.41 10.76 -4.98
CA ASP A 109 0.45 10.01 -6.22
C ASP A 109 -0.94 10.04 -6.88
N ARG A 110 -1.05 10.82 -7.95
CA ARG A 110 -2.33 11.02 -8.66
C ARG A 110 -2.84 9.74 -9.29
N THR A 111 -1.95 8.94 -9.89
CA THR A 111 -2.33 7.70 -10.56
C THR A 111 -2.88 6.70 -9.55
N VAL A 112 -2.21 6.51 -8.42
CA VAL A 112 -2.70 5.60 -7.37
C VAL A 112 -4.03 6.11 -6.80
N ARG A 113 -4.18 7.43 -6.61
CA ARG A 113 -5.45 8.03 -6.17
C ARG A 113 -6.60 7.77 -7.14
N ASP A 114 -6.37 7.97 -8.44
CA ASP A 114 -7.39 7.79 -9.47
C ASP A 114 -7.75 6.29 -9.64
N ILE A 115 -6.76 5.41 -9.52
CA ILE A 115 -6.97 3.95 -9.43
C ILE A 115 -7.82 3.60 -8.21
N GLY A 116 -7.52 4.17 -7.04
CA GLY A 116 -8.31 3.97 -5.83
C GLY A 116 -9.77 4.39 -6.02
N ALA A 117 -10.00 5.54 -6.63
CA ALA A 117 -11.35 6.01 -6.95
C ALA A 117 -12.09 5.05 -7.91
N ALA A 118 -11.39 4.43 -8.85
CA ALA A 118 -11.97 3.42 -9.74
C ALA A 118 -12.24 2.07 -9.04
N LEU A 119 -11.49 1.73 -7.99
CA LEU A 119 -11.70 0.52 -7.19
C LEU A 119 -12.90 0.64 -6.26
N MET A 120 -13.19 1.83 -5.73
CA MET A 120 -14.24 2.00 -4.72
C MET A 120 -15.61 1.42 -5.15
N PRO A 121 -16.14 1.70 -6.35
CA PRO A 121 -17.42 1.13 -6.77
C PRO A 121 -17.40 -0.40 -6.89
N LEU A 122 -16.22 -1.01 -7.06
CA LEU A 122 -16.09 -2.45 -7.26
C LEU A 122 -16.40 -3.25 -5.99
N PHE A 123 -16.23 -2.65 -4.80
CA PHE A 123 -16.54 -3.31 -3.53
C PHE A 123 -18.04 -3.56 -3.34
N ASP A 124 -18.90 -2.81 -4.05
CA ASP A 124 -20.37 -2.94 -4.01
C ASP A 124 -20.94 -3.79 -5.18
N MET A 125 -20.07 -4.30 -6.07
CA MET A 125 -20.49 -5.07 -7.25
C MET A 125 -20.62 -6.56 -6.99
N ALA A 126 -21.41 -7.23 -7.84
CA ALA A 126 -21.43 -8.68 -7.92
C ALA A 126 -20.04 -9.25 -8.30
N ASP A 127 -19.68 -10.38 -7.71
CA ASP A 127 -18.34 -10.97 -7.80
C ASP A 127 -17.86 -11.19 -9.25
N ASP A 128 -18.74 -11.63 -10.15
CA ASP A 128 -18.38 -11.92 -11.54
C ASP A 128 -18.01 -10.67 -12.36
N VAL A 129 -18.67 -9.55 -12.09
CA VAL A 129 -18.36 -8.26 -12.71
C VAL A 129 -17.11 -7.66 -12.07
N ARG A 130 -17.02 -7.73 -10.75
CA ARG A 130 -15.87 -7.24 -9.97
C ARG A 130 -14.58 -7.90 -10.44
N ASP A 131 -14.52 -9.22 -10.52
CA ASP A 131 -13.29 -9.95 -10.80
C ASP A 131 -12.74 -9.65 -12.21
N ARG A 132 -13.62 -9.45 -13.20
CA ARG A 132 -13.22 -9.05 -14.56
C ARG A 132 -12.62 -7.65 -14.60
N LEU A 133 -13.20 -6.70 -13.86
CA LEU A 133 -12.71 -5.32 -13.82
C LEU A 133 -11.44 -5.20 -12.98
N LEU A 134 -11.37 -5.95 -11.88
CA LEU A 134 -10.24 -5.95 -10.95
C LEU A 134 -8.93 -6.32 -11.65
N VAL A 135 -8.96 -7.27 -12.59
CA VAL A 135 -7.79 -7.65 -13.40
C VAL A 135 -7.17 -6.44 -14.12
N HIS A 136 -7.99 -5.59 -14.74
CA HIS A 136 -7.48 -4.46 -15.51
C HIS A 136 -6.96 -3.34 -14.60
N VAL A 137 -7.64 -3.10 -13.48
CA VAL A 137 -7.23 -2.09 -12.50
C VAL A 137 -5.94 -2.52 -11.79
N ALA A 138 -5.83 -3.80 -11.42
CA ALA A 138 -4.63 -4.40 -10.86
C ALA A 138 -3.45 -4.29 -11.83
N LEU A 139 -3.65 -4.56 -13.12
CA LEU A 139 -2.60 -4.41 -14.13
C LEU A 139 -2.12 -2.95 -14.24
N ALA A 140 -3.03 -1.99 -14.29
CA ALA A 140 -2.69 -0.56 -14.33
C ALA A 140 -1.92 -0.11 -13.09
N PHE A 141 -2.35 -0.58 -11.91
CA PHE A 141 -1.66 -0.33 -10.65
C PHE A 141 -0.24 -0.89 -10.65
N ASN A 142 -0.09 -2.17 -11.00
CA ASN A 142 1.19 -2.84 -11.04
C ASN A 142 2.17 -2.16 -12.00
N ALA A 143 1.72 -1.82 -13.21
CA ALA A 143 2.54 -1.11 -14.19
C ALA A 143 3.02 0.25 -13.65
N HIS A 144 2.13 1.03 -13.02
CA HIS A 144 2.49 2.32 -12.44
C HIS A 144 3.49 2.18 -11.28
N ILE A 145 3.25 1.23 -10.37
CA ILE A 145 4.14 1.00 -9.22
C ILE A 145 5.53 0.56 -9.68
N ALA A 146 5.59 -0.41 -10.60
CA ALA A 146 6.83 -0.87 -11.20
C ALA A 146 7.59 0.28 -11.88
N GLN A 147 6.91 1.08 -12.71
CA GLN A 147 7.55 2.17 -13.45
C GLN A 147 8.03 3.31 -12.54
N ARG A 148 7.22 3.71 -11.55
CA ARG A 148 7.49 4.91 -10.74
C ARG A 148 8.36 4.64 -9.52
N TYR A 149 8.19 3.48 -8.89
CA TYR A 149 8.86 3.14 -7.64
C TYR A 149 9.92 2.05 -7.82
N GLY A 150 9.90 1.32 -8.93
CA GLY A 150 10.84 0.25 -9.22
C GLY A 150 12.30 0.69 -9.20
N ARG A 151 13.13 -0.13 -8.55
CA ARG A 151 14.59 0.01 -8.53
C ARG A 151 15.25 -1.34 -8.84
N PRO A 152 16.43 -1.34 -9.46
CA PRO A 152 17.30 -2.51 -9.44
C PRO A 152 17.77 -2.74 -7.98
N ARG A 153 17.91 -3.99 -7.54
CA ARG A 153 18.52 -4.24 -6.22
C ARG A 153 19.97 -3.77 -6.24
N TYR A 154 20.33 -2.92 -5.28
CA TYR A 154 21.73 -2.75 -4.91
C TYR A 154 22.08 -3.84 -3.90
N GLN A 155 22.91 -4.81 -4.30
CA GLN A 155 23.55 -5.73 -3.38
C GLN A 155 24.61 -4.94 -2.58
N HIS A 156 24.40 -4.78 -1.28
CA HIS A 156 25.46 -4.39 -0.33
C HIS A 156 25.88 -5.62 0.46
#